data_AF-S7U6Q0-F1
#
_entry.id   AF-S7U6Q0-F1
#
_cell.length_a   1.000
_cell.length_b   1.000
_cell.length_c   1.000
_cell.angle_alpha   90.00
_cell.angle_beta   90.00
_cell.angle_gamma   90.00
#
_symmetry.space_group_name_H-M   'P 1'
#
loop_
_entity.id
_entity.type
_entity.pdbx_description
1 polymer ?
#
loop_
_entity_poly.entity_id
_entity_poly.type
_entity_poly.pdbx_seq_one_letter_code
_entity_poly.pdbx_strand_id
1 'polypeptide(L)'
;MNGEEKRREQESGQSAASDGQPRRPEWADDNGLSSYVQAERPPAPKRVVRRKERSVEEYVQGVLAGDRTILAQAITLVESNASRHMDLAQQVLNELLPHVGRSIRIGVTGVPGAGKSTF
;
A
#
# COMPACT_ATOMS: atom_id res chain seq x y z
N MET A 1 -0.94 22.69 67.56
CA MET A 1 -1.29 22.43 66.16
C MET A 1 -1.18 23.74 65.41
N ASN A 2 -0.43 23.70 64.32
CA ASN A 2 -0.14 24.73 63.30
C ASN A 2 -1.28 25.75 63.11
N GLY A 3 -1.06 27.03 62.85
CA GLY A 3 0.09 27.72 62.27
C GLY A 3 -0.42 28.52 61.07
N GLU A 4 -0.77 29.79 61.26
CA GLU A 4 -1.24 30.69 60.20
C GLU A 4 -0.76 32.13 60.43
N GLU A 5 -0.27 32.74 59.34
CA GLU A 5 -0.29 34.18 59.01
C GLU A 5 0.57 35.14 59.87
N LYS A 6 1.43 36.04 59.36
CA LYS A 6 1.64 36.64 58.03
C LYS A 6 3.10 37.08 57.91
N ARG A 7 3.81 36.64 56.87
CA ARG A 7 4.92 37.42 56.31
C ARG A 7 4.37 38.27 55.17
N ARG A 8 4.33 39.59 55.39
CA ARG A 8 4.36 40.58 54.33
C ARG A 8 5.79 40.68 53.85
N GLU A 9 6.00 40.47 52.56
CA GLU A 9 7.07 41.08 51.77
C GLU A 9 6.61 41.02 50.31
N GLN A 10 5.87 42.06 49.91
CA GLN A 10 5.98 42.64 48.59
C GLN A 10 7.39 43.26 48.56
N GLU A 11 8.21 43.17 47.52
CA GLU A 11 8.05 43.67 46.15
C GLU A 11 9.39 43.32 45.47
N SER A 12 9.51 42.81 44.25
CA SER A 12 9.54 43.61 43.03
C SER A 12 10.47 42.91 42.01
N GLY A 13 10.24 43.16 40.72
CA GLY A 13 11.10 42.76 39.61
C GLY A 13 10.49 41.64 38.76
N GLN A 14 9.64 41.94 37.76
CA GLN A 14 10.07 42.22 36.37
C GLN A 14 11.02 41.12 35.84
N SER A 15 10.85 40.47 34.70
CA SER A 15 10.02 40.72 33.52
C SER A 15 10.22 39.52 32.57
N ALA A 16 9.22 39.32 31.71
CA ALA A 16 9.30 38.73 30.37
C ALA A 16 9.63 37.22 30.21
N ALA A 17 8.58 36.54 29.76
CA ALA A 17 8.63 35.33 28.95
C ALA A 17 9.69 35.40 27.83
N SER A 18 10.35 34.27 27.57
CA SER A 18 10.84 33.98 26.22
C SER A 18 10.56 32.53 25.87
N ASP A 19 9.77 32.41 24.81
CA ASP A 19 9.29 31.22 24.15
C ASP A 19 10.39 30.23 23.74
N GLY A 20 10.00 28.96 23.70
CA GLY A 20 10.80 27.84 23.24
C GLY A 20 11.29 28.00 21.80
N GLN A 21 12.50 28.51 21.66
CA GLN A 21 13.30 28.34 20.46
C GLN A 21 14.07 27.02 20.55
N PRO A 22 14.04 26.14 19.53
CA PRO A 22 14.82 24.91 19.54
C PRO A 22 16.31 25.26 19.65
N ARG A 23 16.97 24.70 20.66
CA ARG A 23 18.40 24.96 20.89
C ARG A 23 19.20 24.45 19.69
N ARG A 24 20.01 25.35 19.13
CA ARG A 24 20.92 25.01 18.03
C ARG A 24 21.86 23.88 18.47
N PRO A 25 22.05 22.83 17.65
CA PRO A 25 23.04 21.80 17.93
C PRO A 25 24.44 22.40 17.95
N GLU A 26 25.28 21.91 18.86
CA GLU A 26 26.62 22.45 19.15
C GLU A 26 27.62 22.30 17.99
N TRP A 27 27.28 21.52 16.96
CA TRP A 27 28.12 21.27 15.77
C TRP A 27 27.83 22.19 14.57
N ALA A 28 26.85 23.08 14.66
CA ALA A 28 26.52 24.01 13.58
C ALA A 28 27.47 25.22 13.60
N ASP A 29 28.13 25.50 12.49
CA ASP A 29 29.04 26.62 12.32
C ASP A 29 28.31 27.96 12.10
N ASP A 30 28.98 29.07 12.45
CA ASP A 30 28.40 30.43 12.49
C ASP A 30 28.01 31.00 11.12
N ASN A 31 28.34 30.31 10.02
CA ASN A 31 28.07 30.75 8.67
C ASN A 31 26.70 30.24 8.21
N GLY A 32 25.65 30.75 8.86
CA GLY A 32 24.28 30.33 8.59
C GLY A 32 23.86 30.59 7.15
N LEU A 33 23.76 29.53 6.33
CA LEU A 33 22.55 29.19 5.59
C LEU A 33 22.74 27.91 4.72
N SER A 34 21.69 27.08 4.74
CA SER A 34 20.99 26.68 3.51
C SER A 34 21.55 25.60 2.58
N SER A 35 22.25 24.56 3.07
CA SER A 35 22.41 23.34 2.27
C SER A 35 21.65 22.14 2.82
N TYR A 36 21.46 22.04 4.15
CA TYR A 36 20.85 20.85 4.76
C TYR A 36 19.32 20.88 4.90
N VAL A 37 18.65 21.99 4.60
CA VAL A 37 17.17 22.05 4.65
C VAL A 37 16.55 21.79 3.26
N GLN A 38 17.35 21.73 2.19
CA GLN A 38 16.85 21.52 0.82
C GLN A 38 16.78 20.04 0.40
N ALA A 39 17.52 19.15 1.06
CA ALA A 39 17.44 17.70 0.91
C ALA A 39 16.78 17.17 2.20
N GLU A 40 15.49 16.90 2.28
CA GLU A 40 14.78 15.91 1.51
C GLU A 40 13.30 16.34 1.40
N ARG A 41 12.89 16.93 0.27
CA ARG A 41 11.45 17.01 -0.01
C ARG A 41 11.01 15.59 -0.40
N PRO A 42 10.12 14.93 0.37
CA PRO A 42 9.68 13.59 -0.02
C PRO A 42 9.11 13.65 -1.43
N PRO A 43 9.43 12.68 -2.31
CA PRO A 43 8.95 12.70 -3.68
C PRO A 43 7.43 12.81 -3.66
N ALA A 44 6.89 13.69 -4.49
CA ALA A 44 5.45 13.88 -4.61
C ALA A 44 4.78 12.50 -4.78
N PRO A 45 3.65 12.23 -4.08
CA PRO A 45 3.04 10.91 -4.11
C PRO A 45 2.74 10.53 -5.56
N LYS A 46 3.30 9.39 -6.01
CA LYS A 46 3.02 8.85 -7.34
C LYS A 46 1.51 8.64 -7.45
N ARG A 47 0.85 9.35 -8.36
CA ARG A 47 -0.59 9.19 -8.60
C ARG A 47 -0.84 7.77 -9.12
N VAL A 48 -1.33 6.90 -8.24
CA VAL A 48 -1.75 5.55 -8.62
C VAL A 48 -3.03 5.69 -9.44
N VAL A 49 -2.93 5.50 -10.75
CA VAL A 49 -4.12 5.39 -11.60
C VAL A 49 -4.84 4.10 -11.21
N ARG A 50 -6.00 4.22 -10.58
CA ARG A 50 -6.82 3.06 -10.26
C ARG A 50 -7.35 2.48 -11.57
N ARG A 51 -6.94 1.26 -11.88
CA ARG A 51 -7.49 0.53 -13.02
C ARG A 51 -8.95 0.22 -12.72
N LYS A 52 -9.83 0.48 -13.69
CA LYS A 52 -11.26 0.16 -13.58
C LYS A 52 -11.42 -1.35 -13.32
N GLU A 53 -12.23 -1.70 -12.33
CA GLU A 53 -12.66 -3.09 -12.10
C GLU A 53 -13.61 -3.51 -13.23
N ARG A 54 -13.38 -4.70 -13.78
CA ARG A 54 -14.21 -5.24 -14.86
C ARG A 54 -15.48 -5.87 -14.32
N SER A 55 -16.54 -5.82 -15.10
CA SER A 55 -17.77 -6.56 -14.79
C SER A 55 -17.60 -8.06 -15.04
N VAL A 56 -18.56 -8.85 -14.55
CA VAL A 56 -18.64 -10.29 -14.81
C VAL A 56 -18.70 -10.55 -16.32
N GLU A 57 -19.60 -9.86 -17.03
CA GLU A 57 -19.78 -10.02 -18.48
C GLU A 57 -18.50 -9.69 -19.26
N GLU A 58 -17.76 -8.65 -18.88
CA GLU A 58 -16.49 -8.30 -19.53
C GLU A 58 -15.46 -9.45 -19.41
N TYR A 59 -15.41 -10.13 -18.25
CA TYR A 59 -14.58 -11.33 -18.09
C TYR A 59 -15.09 -12.49 -18.93
N VAL A 60 -16.37 -12.81 -18.84
CA VAL A 60 -16.97 -13.97 -19.50
C VAL A 60 -16.82 -13.86 -21.03
N GLN A 61 -17.20 -12.72 -21.60
CA GLN A 61 -17.10 -12.50 -23.04
C GLN A 61 -15.64 -12.50 -23.51
N GLY A 62 -14.73 -11.88 -22.77
CA GLY A 62 -13.31 -11.88 -23.11
C GLY A 62 -12.69 -13.28 -23.09
N VAL A 63 -13.04 -14.10 -22.08
CA VAL A 63 -12.57 -15.49 -22.00
C VAL A 63 -13.13 -16.33 -23.14
N LEU A 64 -14.43 -16.23 -23.43
CA LEU A 64 -15.07 -16.98 -24.52
C LEU A 64 -14.58 -16.57 -25.90
N ALA A 65 -14.20 -15.29 -26.08
CA ALA A 65 -13.58 -14.78 -27.30
C ALA A 65 -12.10 -15.19 -27.44
N GLY A 66 -11.49 -15.79 -26.42
CA GLY A 66 -10.08 -16.17 -26.43
C GLY A 66 -9.09 -15.00 -26.23
N ASP A 67 -9.53 -13.88 -25.65
CA ASP A 67 -8.64 -12.77 -25.30
C ASP A 67 -7.68 -13.19 -24.18
N ARG A 68 -6.40 -13.36 -24.55
CA ARG A 68 -5.33 -13.77 -23.62
C ARG A 68 -5.15 -12.82 -22.44
N THR A 69 -5.39 -11.51 -22.63
CA THR A 69 -5.25 -10.51 -21.58
C THR A 69 -6.34 -10.66 -20.53
N ILE A 70 -7.59 -10.82 -20.98
CA ILE A 70 -8.74 -11.01 -20.09
C ILE A 70 -8.64 -12.37 -19.41
N LEU A 71 -8.22 -13.42 -20.13
CA LEU A 71 -7.97 -14.75 -19.55
C LEU A 71 -6.93 -14.69 -18.42
N ALA A 72 -5.77 -14.05 -18.63
CA ALA A 72 -4.75 -13.92 -17.60
C ALA A 72 -5.27 -13.17 -16.35
N GLN A 73 -6.11 -12.17 -16.55
CA GLN A 73 -6.73 -11.41 -15.46
C GLN A 73 -7.81 -12.21 -14.73
N ALA A 74 -8.59 -13.02 -15.44
CA ALA A 74 -9.56 -13.93 -14.85
C ALA A 74 -8.85 -15.00 -13.99
N ILE A 75 -7.74 -15.57 -14.48
CA ILE A 75 -6.90 -16.49 -13.69
C ILE A 75 -6.43 -15.80 -12.41
N THR A 76 -5.86 -14.60 -12.53
CA THR A 76 -5.39 -13.82 -11.37
C THR A 76 -6.54 -13.50 -10.39
N LEU A 77 -7.73 -13.18 -10.90
CA LEU A 77 -8.92 -12.92 -10.10
C LEU A 77 -9.29 -14.15 -9.27
N VAL A 78 -9.34 -15.33 -9.91
CA VAL A 78 -9.69 -16.61 -9.27
C VAL A 78 -8.62 -17.08 -8.28
N GLU A 79 -7.34 -16.82 -8.55
CA GLU A 79 -6.22 -17.16 -7.67
C GLU A 79 -6.07 -16.19 -6.48
N SER A 80 -6.81 -15.08 -6.47
CA SER A 80 -6.64 -14.04 -5.46
C SER A 80 -7.27 -14.41 -4.12
N ASN A 81 -6.53 -14.23 -3.03
CA ASN A 81 -7.02 -14.41 -1.66
C ASN A 81 -7.77 -13.19 -1.07
N ALA A 82 -7.93 -12.10 -1.82
CA ALA A 82 -8.60 -10.90 -1.31
C ALA A 82 -10.12 -11.11 -1.28
N SER A 83 -10.76 -10.88 -0.12
CA SER A 83 -12.20 -11.11 0.07
C SER A 83 -13.08 -10.38 -0.96
N ARG A 84 -12.68 -9.17 -1.39
CA ARG A 84 -13.39 -8.39 -2.41
C ARG A 84 -13.45 -9.06 -3.80
N HIS A 85 -12.56 -10.01 -4.08
CA HIS A 85 -12.52 -10.71 -5.37
C HIS A 85 -13.36 -11.98 -5.39
N MET A 86 -13.69 -12.55 -4.23
CA MET A 86 -14.31 -13.88 -4.11
C MET A 86 -15.66 -13.95 -4.81
N ASP A 87 -16.55 -13.00 -4.53
CA ASP A 87 -17.91 -13.00 -5.10
C ASP A 87 -17.87 -12.81 -6.63
N LEU A 88 -16.99 -11.93 -7.11
CA LEU A 88 -16.80 -11.68 -8.54
C LEU A 88 -16.23 -12.92 -9.24
N ALA A 89 -15.21 -13.55 -8.65
CA ALA A 89 -14.59 -14.76 -9.19
C ALA A 89 -15.59 -15.91 -9.29
N GLN A 90 -16.43 -16.10 -8.26
CA GLN A 90 -17.44 -17.17 -8.25
C GLN A 90 -18.50 -16.95 -9.33
N GLN A 91 -18.95 -15.71 -9.54
CA GLN A 91 -19.90 -15.38 -10.60
C GLN A 91 -19.32 -15.66 -11.98
N VAL A 92 -18.09 -15.19 -12.25
CA VAL A 92 -17.39 -15.46 -13.51
C VAL A 92 -17.23 -16.96 -13.75
N LEU A 93 -16.84 -17.74 -12.72
CA LEU A 93 -16.71 -19.19 -12.85
C LEU A 93 -18.06 -19.84 -13.18
N ASN A 94 -19.13 -19.49 -12.46
CA ASN A 94 -20.46 -20.05 -12.67
C ASN A 94 -20.95 -19.85 -14.11
N GLU A 95 -20.71 -18.67 -14.69
CA GLU A 95 -21.07 -18.39 -16.09
C GLU A 95 -20.19 -19.12 -17.10
N LEU A 96 -18.93 -19.40 -16.77
CA LEU A 96 -18.02 -20.13 -17.66
C LEU A 96 -18.21 -21.65 -17.62
N LEU A 97 -18.72 -22.22 -16.52
CA LEU A 97 -18.89 -23.67 -16.32
C LEU A 97 -19.63 -24.38 -17.47
N PRO A 98 -20.71 -23.85 -18.08
CA PRO A 98 -21.38 -24.50 -19.21
C PRO A 98 -20.50 -24.66 -20.46
N HIS A 99 -19.40 -23.93 -20.58
CA HIS A 99 -18.54 -23.90 -21.76
C HIS A 99 -17.28 -24.78 -21.65
N VAL A 100 -17.06 -25.43 -20.50
CA VAL A 100 -15.87 -26.26 -20.22
C VAL A 100 -16.04 -27.72 -20.65
N GLY A 101 -15.00 -28.54 -20.49
CA GLY A 101 -15.05 -29.99 -20.70
C GLY A 101 -14.60 -30.46 -22.09
N ARG A 102 -14.35 -29.52 -23.02
CA ARG A 102 -13.81 -29.82 -24.36
C ARG A 102 -12.29 -29.78 -24.41
N SER A 103 -11.63 -30.42 -23.45
CA SER A 103 -10.17 -30.52 -23.40
C SER A 103 -9.71 -31.82 -22.72
N ILE A 104 -8.53 -32.30 -23.11
CA ILE A 104 -7.84 -33.41 -22.45
C ILE A 104 -6.90 -32.81 -21.40
N ARG A 105 -6.98 -33.29 -20.15
CA ARG A 105 -6.11 -32.84 -19.05
C ARG A 105 -5.04 -33.90 -18.80
N ILE A 106 -3.77 -33.54 -19.01
CA ILE A 106 -2.63 -34.43 -18.82
C ILE A 106 -1.78 -33.88 -17.67
N GLY A 107 -1.55 -34.69 -16.64
CA GLY A 107 -0.64 -34.37 -15.55
C GLY A 107 0.77 -34.87 -15.85
N VAL A 108 1.76 -33.97 -15.83
CA VAL A 108 3.17 -34.31 -16.01
C VAL A 108 3.90 -34.10 -14.68
N THR A 109 4.61 -35.12 -14.19
CA THR A 109 5.33 -35.10 -12.92
C THR A 109 6.70 -35.77 -13.04
N GLY A 110 7.57 -35.58 -12.04
CA GLY A 110 8.91 -36.15 -11.98
C GLY A 110 9.89 -35.27 -11.18
N VAL A 111 10.94 -35.88 -10.65
CA VAL A 111 11.96 -35.21 -9.81
C VAL A 111 12.61 -34.00 -10.52
N PRO A 112 13.12 -32.99 -9.78
CA PRO A 112 13.90 -31.90 -10.38
C PRO A 112 15.00 -32.44 -11.31
N GLY A 113 15.15 -31.87 -12.50
CA GLY A 113 16.13 -32.33 -13.48
C GLY A 113 15.71 -33.49 -14.41
N ALA A 114 14.55 -34.13 -14.20
CA ALA A 114 14.06 -35.24 -15.05
C ALA A 114 13.71 -34.88 -16.52
N GLY A 115 14.00 -33.67 -16.99
CA GLY A 115 13.77 -33.27 -18.39
C GLY A 115 12.32 -32.91 -18.76
N LYS A 116 11.41 -32.70 -17.79
CA LYS A 116 9.98 -32.42 -18.02
C LYS A 116 9.68 -31.24 -18.97
N SER A 117 10.54 -30.22 -19.01
CA SER A 117 10.38 -29.05 -19.87
C SER A 117 10.95 -29.24 -21.29
N THR A 118 11.67 -30.34 -21.52
CA THR A 118 12.36 -30.64 -22.79
C THR A 118 11.65 -31.74 -23.59
N PHE A 119 10.72 -32.46 -22.97
CA PHE A 119 9.94 -33.53 -23.59
C PHE A 119 8.88 -33.01 -24.56
#